data_AF-A0A9X1DFX7-F1
#
_entry.id   AF-A0A9X1DFX7-F1
#
_cell.length_a   1.000
_cell.length_b   1.000
_cell.length_c   1.000
_cell.angle_alpha   90.00
_cell.angle_beta   90.00
_cell.angle_gamma   90.00
#
_symmetry.space_group_name_H-M   'P 1'
#
loop_
_entity.id
_entity.type
_entity.pdbx_description
1 polymer ?
#
loop_
_entity_poly.entity_id
_entity_poly.type
_entity_poly.pdbx_seq_one_letter_code
_entity_poly.pdbx_strand_id
1 'polypeptide(L)' 'MSQPISRFLHPFDVARHPSLEPEVKRAILASWASDRVSVEGKPALRKPPGLKRPVPVDDVLAALRALDEDDPREGQPVQ' A
#
# COMPACT_ATOMS: atom_id res chain seq x y z
N MET A 1 -13.44 9.17 13.07
CA MET A 1 -14.08 9.09 11.73
C MET A 1 -13.00 8.69 10.75
N SER A 2 -12.89 7.40 10.43
CA SER A 2 -11.85 6.88 9.55
C SER A 2 -12.17 7.26 8.12
N GLN A 3 -11.40 8.16 7.52
CA GLN A 3 -11.58 8.53 6.12
C GLN A 3 -11.49 7.27 5.24
N PRO A 4 -12.41 7.05 4.30
CA PRO A 4 -12.37 5.88 3.46
C PRO A 4 -11.18 5.99 2.51
N ILE A 5 -10.24 5.05 2.62
CA ILE A 5 -9.13 4.80 1.69
C ILE A 5 -9.63 4.56 0.25
N SER A 6 -10.96 4.47 0.04
CA SER A 6 -11.68 4.31 -1.22
C SER A 6 -11.38 5.34 -2.34
N ARG A 7 -10.54 6.36 -2.11
CA ARG A 7 -10.10 7.27 -3.18
C ARG A 7 -8.86 6.77 -3.92
N PHE A 8 -8.05 5.91 -3.31
CA PHE A 8 -6.83 5.40 -3.94
C PHE A 8 -7.15 4.24 -4.87
N LEU A 9 -6.91 4.43 -6.17
CA LEU A 9 -7.25 3.48 -7.22
C LEU A 9 -6.14 2.43 -7.42
N HIS A 10 -4.87 2.78 -7.15
CA HIS A 10 -3.71 1.88 -7.28
C HIS A 10 -2.64 2.08 -6.18
N PRO A 11 -1.81 1.06 -5.90
CA PRO A 11 -0.76 1.15 -4.87
C PRO A 11 0.30 2.20 -5.23
N PHE A 12 0.58 2.36 -6.52
CA PHE A 12 1.44 3.43 -7.02
C PHE A 12 0.85 4.82 -6.85
N ASP A 13 -0.49 4.99 -6.87
CA ASP A 13 -1.11 6.29 -6.58
C ASP A 13 -0.90 6.68 -5.12
N VAL A 14 -0.94 5.71 -4.20
CA VAL A 14 -0.64 5.93 -2.78
C VAL A 14 0.84 6.32 -2.62
N ALA A 15 1.75 5.55 -3.21
CA ALA A 15 3.20 5.82 -3.13
C ALA A 15 3.55 7.21 -3.69
N ARG A 16 2.97 7.58 -4.84
CA ARG A 16 3.23 8.86 -5.52
C ARG A 16 2.42 10.03 -4.97
N HIS A 17 1.59 9.83 -3.96
CA HIS A 17 0.71 10.89 -3.46
C HIS A 17 1.53 12.00 -2.77
N PRO A 18 1.50 13.25 -3.26
CA PRO A 18 2.33 14.32 -2.69
C PRO A 18 1.83 14.85 -1.35
N SER A 19 0.56 14.61 -1.01
CA SER A 19 -0.05 15.09 0.25
C SER A 19 -0.14 14.04 1.35
N LEU A 20 0.37 12.83 1.13
CA LEU A 20 0.43 11.80 2.17
C LEU A 20 1.83 11.77 2.76
N GLU A 21 1.90 11.65 4.08
CA GLU A 21 3.16 11.35 4.76
C GLU A 21 3.67 9.96 4.36
N PRO A 22 4.99 9.76 4.28
CA PRO A 22 5.60 8.47 3.93
C PRO A 22 5.13 7.33 4.85
N GLU A 23 5.06 7.57 6.17
CA GLU A 23 4.53 6.60 7.14
C GLU A 23 3.07 6.20 6.84
N VAL A 24 2.23 7.17 6.44
CA VAL A 24 0.82 6.93 6.12
C VAL A 24 0.70 6.12 4.82
N LYS A 25 1.49 6.45 3.80
CA LYS A 25 1.56 5.66 2.57
C LYS A 25 1.96 4.22 2.86
N ARG A 26 2.96 4.03 3.72
CA ARG A 26 3.47 2.72 4.13
C ARG A 26 2.42 1.91 4.88
N ALA A 27 1.71 2.53 5.83
CA ALA A 27 0.62 1.89 6.58
C ALA A 27 -0.54 1.45 5.65
N ILE A 28 -0.90 2.27 4.66
CA ILE A 28 -1.94 1.92 3.67
C ILE A 28 -1.47 0.74 2.82
N LEU A 29 -0.25 0.78 2.26
CA LEU A 29 0.27 -0.29 1.43
C LEU A 29 0.49 -1.59 2.22
N ALA A 30 1.00 -1.50 3.46
CA ALA A 30 1.17 -2.65 4.35
C ALA A 30 -0.18 -3.30 4.69
N SER A 31 -1.22 -2.48 4.90
CA SER A 31 -2.60 -2.97 5.06
C SER A 31 -3.09 -3.74 3.83
N TRP A 32 -2.67 -3.34 2.63
CA TRP A 32 -3.01 -4.05 1.38
C TRP A 32 -2.17 -5.30 1.14
N ALA A 33 -0.93 -5.32 1.61
CA ALA A 33 -0.07 -6.50 1.57
C ALA A 33 -0.55 -7.59 2.55
N SER A 34 -1.28 -7.18 3.59
CA SER A 34 -1.82 -8.06 4.62
C SER A 34 -2.85 -9.05 4.05
N ASP A 35 -2.82 -10.29 4.54
CA ASP A 35 -3.73 -11.36 4.09
C ASP A 35 -5.21 -11.08 4.38
N ARG A 36 -5.51 -10.07 5.18
CA ARG A 36 -6.88 -9.58 5.45
C ARG A 36 -7.62 -9.13 4.19
N VAL A 37 -6.90 -8.86 3.10
CA VAL A 37 -7.48 -8.48 1.80
C VAL A 37 -7.21 -9.51 0.71
N SER A 38 -6.72 -10.71 1.04
CA SER A 38 -6.54 -11.80 0.09
C SER A 38 -7.85 -12.18 -0.57
N VAL A 39 -7.85 -12.34 -1.88
CA VAL A 39 -9.01 -12.91 -2.58
C VAL A 39 -9.01 -14.42 -2.37
N GLU A 40 -10.10 -14.96 -1.81
CA GLU A 40 -10.26 -16.39 -1.60
C GLU A 40 -10.07 -17.16 -2.92
N GLY A 41 -9.12 -18.09 -2.94
CA GLY A 41 -8.74 -18.87 -4.13
C GLY A 41 -7.72 -18.21 -5.08
N LYS A 42 -7.32 -16.95 -4.85
CA LYS A 42 -6.29 -16.25 -5.64
C LYS A 42 -5.34 -15.46 -4.74
N PRO A 43 -4.36 -16.12 -4.08
CA PRO A 43 -3.48 -15.48 -3.11
C PRO A 43 -2.60 -14.36 -3.72
N ALA A 44 -2.35 -14.41 -5.03
CA ALA A 44 -1.62 -13.37 -5.75
C ALA A 44 -2.42 -12.06 -5.90
N LEU A 45 -3.74 -12.09 -5.71
CA LEU A 45 -4.62 -10.92 -5.85
C LEU A 45 -5.12 -10.47 -4.47
N ARG A 46 -4.96 -9.18 -4.21
CA ARG A 46 -5.51 -8.50 -3.04
C ARG A 46 -6.67 -7.62 -3.50
N LYS A 47 -7.80 -7.68 -2.80
CA LYS A 47 -8.97 -6.81 -3.04
C LYS A 47 -9.37 -6.12 -1.75
N PRO A 48 -8.69 -5.02 -1.38
CA PRO A 48 -9.05 -4.25 -0.20
C PRO A 48 -10.47 -3.69 -0.31
N PRO A 49 -11.23 -3.63 0.79
CA PRO A 49 -12.51 -2.96 0.82
C PRO A 49 -12.31 -1.47 0.48
N GLY A 50 -12.86 -1.04 -0.66
CA GLY A 50 -12.70 0.31 -1.19
C GLY A 50 -12.01 0.38 -2.56
N LEU A 51 -11.27 -0.66 -2.96
CA LEU A 51 -10.70 -0.73 -4.31
C LEU A 51 -11.72 -1.28 -5.31
N LYS A 52 -11.86 -0.58 -6.45
CA LYS A 52 -12.70 -1.04 -7.57
C LYS A 52 -12.10 -2.25 -8.30
N ARG A 53 -10.79 -2.44 -8.24
CA ARG A 53 -10.07 -3.51 -8.94
C ARG A 53 -9.17 -4.29 -7.97
N PRO A 54 -9.10 -5.63 -8.10
CA PRO A 54 -8.08 -6.41 -7.39
C PRO A 54 -6.70 -6.00 -7.91
N VAL A 55 -5.75 -5.85 -6.99
CA VAL A 55 -4.36 -5.50 -7.27
C VAL A 55 -3.46 -6.69 -6.96
N PRO A 56 -2.40 -6.93 -7.75
CA PRO A 56 -1.41 -7.95 -7.42
C PRO A 56 -0.69 -7.60 -6.12
N VAL A 57 -0.43 -8.58 -5.28
CA VAL A 57 0.42 -8.38 -4.09
C VAL A 57 1.83 -7.91 -4.49
N ASP A 58 2.34 -8.38 -5.62
CA ASP A 58 3.60 -7.93 -6.21
C ASP A 58 3.61 -6.41 -6.48
N ASP A 59 2.52 -5.84 -6.99
CA ASP A 59 2.42 -4.40 -7.22
C ASP A 59 2.41 -3.62 -5.89
N VAL A 60 1.76 -4.17 -4.86
CA VAL A 60 1.75 -3.56 -3.52
C VAL A 60 3.15 -3.58 -2.91
N LEU A 61 3.86 -4.70 -3.02
CA LEU A 61 5.24 -4.86 -2.55
C LEU A 61 6.22 -4.00 -3.35
N ALA A 62 6.03 -3.90 -4.67
CA ALA A 62 6.83 -3.04 -5.54
C ALA A 62 6.62 -1.56 -5.19
N ALA A 63 5.37 -1.14 -4.94
CA ALA A 63 5.07 0.22 -4.49
C ALA A 63 5.64 0.50 -3.09
N LEU A 64 5.61 -0.46 -2.18
CA LEU A 64 6.25 -0.37 -0.86
C LEU A 64 7.75 -0.18 -0.98
N ARG A 65 8.43 -1.01 -1.79
CA ARG A 65 9.86 -0.87 -2.03
C ARG A 65 10.21 0.46 -2.65
N ALA A 66 9.49 0.87 -3.70
CA ALA A 66 9.70 2.17 -4.32
C ALA A 66 9.48 3.34 -3.35
N LEU A 67 8.55 3.20 -2.40
CA LEU A 67 8.31 4.17 -1.34
C LEU A 67 9.44 4.18 -0.31
N ASP A 68 9.91 3.02 0.15
CA ASP A 68 11.04 2.88 1.08
C ASP A 68 12.36 3.36 0.43
N GLU A 69 12.52 3.22 -0.89
CA GLU A 69 13.67 3.74 -1.64
C GLU A 69 13.61 5.27 -1.84
N ASP A 70 12.40 5.83 -1.98
CA ASP A 70 12.17 7.27 -2.13
C ASP A 70 12.14 8.00 -0.78
N ASP A 71 11.93 7.29 0.34
CA ASP A 71 12.00 7.86 1.69
C ASP A 71 13.43 7.76 2.26
N PRO A 72 14.20 8.86 2.27
CA PRO A 72 15.56 8.85 2.79
C PRO A 72 15.64 8.71 4.32
N ARG A 73 14.50 8.65 5.04
CA ARG A 73 14.46 8.60 6.52
C ARG A 73 14.34 7.17 7.06
N GLU A 74 13.79 6.24 6.29
CA GLU A 74 13.63 4.80 6.64
C GLU A 74 14.92 3.97 6.52
N GLY A 75 16.05 4.59 6.13
CA GLY A 75 17.38 3.97 6.14
C GLY A 75 18.12 4.03 7.49
N GLN A 76 17.49 4.52 8.56
CA GLN A 76 18.12 4.58 9.88
C GLN A 76 17.75 3.33 10.69
N PRO A 77 18.70 2.39 10.94
CA PRO A 77 18.49 1.38 11.96
C PRO A 77 18.37 2.14 13.30
N VAL A 78 17.17 2.15 13.87
CA VAL A 78 16.99 2.54 15.27
C VAL A 78 17.69 1.46 16.10
N GLN A 79 18.91 1.80 16.52
CA GLN A 79 19.79 1.01 17.39
C GLN A 79 19.17 0.81 18.78
#